data_AF-A0A0N4WM83-F1
#
_entry.id   AF-A0A0N4WM83-F1
#
_cell.length_a   1.000
_cell.length_b   1.000
_cell.length_c   1.000
_cell.angle_alpha   90.00
_cell.angle_beta   90.00
_cell.angle_gamma   90.00
#
_symmetry.space_group_name_H-M   'P 1'
#
loop_
_entity.id
_entity.type
_entity.pdbx_description
1 polymer ?
#
loop_
_entity_poly.entity_id
_entity_poly.type
_entity_poly.pdbx_seq_one_letter_code
_entity_poly.pdbx_strand_id
1 'polypeptide(L)'
;MGLATISAEITELAARARDGKLQPNEYQGGTFTVSNLGMFGSVTDFTAIINPPQSCILAVGGAETKVVPCEEEEYRSIKVMKVTLSCDHRVVDGAVGAVWLRHFKEFLEKPHTMLL
;
A
#
# COMPACT_ATOMS: atom_id res chain seq x y z
N MET A 1 8.77 15.78 1.92
CA MET A 1 9.24 14.97 3.07
C MET A 1 10.03 13.80 2.54
N GLY A 2 11.13 13.41 3.19
CA GLY A 2 11.92 12.25 2.76
C GLY A 2 11.35 10.94 3.31
N LEU A 3 11.73 9.81 2.69
CA LEU A 3 11.33 8.48 3.15
C LEU A 3 11.72 8.22 4.62
N ALA A 4 12.91 8.68 5.03
CA ALA A 4 13.38 8.54 6.40
C ALA A 4 12.47 9.30 7.40
N THR A 5 12.02 10.50 7.04
CA THR A 5 11.10 11.30 7.87
C THR A 5 9.75 10.58 8.00
N ILE A 6 9.19 10.12 6.88
CA ILE A 6 7.92 9.38 6.86
C ILE A 6 8.02 8.12 7.73
N SER A 7 9.13 7.37 7.63
CA SER A 7 9.35 6.17 8.44
C SER A 7 9.40 6.49 9.93
N ALA A 8 10.10 7.54 10.33
CA ALA A 8 10.19 7.94 11.73
C ALA A 8 8.81 8.33 12.30
N GLU A 9 8.04 9.13 11.56
CA GLU A 9 6.69 9.55 11.96
C GLU A 9 5.73 8.37 12.09
N ILE A 10 5.74 7.44 11.14
CA ILE A 10 4.90 6.23 11.19
C ILE A 10 5.22 5.41 12.43
N THR A 11 6.51 5.20 12.74
CA THR A 11 6.93 4.46 13.94
C THR A 11 6.44 5.13 15.22
N GLU A 12 6.54 6.46 15.30
CA GLU A 12 6.13 7.24 16.46
C GLU A 12 4.60 7.20 16.67
N LEU A 13 3.83 7.41 15.61
CA LEU A 13 2.37 7.33 15.61
C LEU A 13 1.89 5.93 15.97
N ALA A 14 2.53 4.88 15.41
CA ALA A 14 2.19 3.49 15.72
C ALA A 14 2.52 3.11 17.17
N ALA A 15 3.54 3.70 17.79
CA ALA A 15 3.82 3.52 19.20
C ALA A 15 2.74 4.18 20.06
N ARG A 16 2.37 5.44 19.79
CA ARG A 16 1.28 6.14 20.49
C ARG A 16 -0.07 5.44 20.35
N ALA A 17 -0.38 4.92 19.16
CA ALA A 17 -1.60 4.18 18.89
C ALA A 17 -1.70 2.92 19.76
N ARG A 18 -0.61 2.15 19.88
CA ARG A 18 -0.53 0.95 20.73
C ARG A 18 -0.69 1.27 22.21
N ASP A 19 -0.16 2.40 22.65
CA ASP A 19 -0.29 2.89 24.03
C ASP A 19 -1.65 3.56 24.32
N GLY A 20 -2.53 3.71 23.31
CA GLY A 20 -3.80 4.42 23.44
C GLY A 20 -3.66 5.94 23.64
N LYS A 21 -2.50 6.51 23.29
CA LYS A 21 -2.16 7.93 23.48
C LYS A 21 -2.25 8.76 22.20
N LEU A 22 -2.67 8.16 21.09
CA LEU A 22 -2.82 8.83 19.81
C LEU A 22 -3.98 9.83 19.87
N GLN A 23 -3.68 11.10 19.62
CA GLN A 23 -4.66 12.18 19.69
C GLN A 23 -5.49 12.27 18.40
N PRO A 24 -6.77 12.70 18.48
CA PRO A 24 -7.65 12.80 17.30
C PRO A 24 -7.08 13.60 16.14
N ASN A 25 -6.40 14.71 16.41
CA ASN A 25 -5.78 15.54 15.38
C ASN A 25 -4.61 14.86 14.64
N GLU A 26 -4.07 13.74 15.17
CA GLU A 26 -2.96 13.01 14.55
C GLU A 26 -3.43 11.96 13.53
N TYR A 27 -4.71 11.59 13.54
CA TYR A 27 -5.29 10.64 12.59
C TYR A 27 -6.52 11.17 11.84
N GLN A 28 -6.99 12.37 12.17
CA GLN A 28 -8.04 13.06 11.43
C GLN A 28 -7.48 13.86 10.25
N GLY A 29 -8.31 14.07 9.23
CA GLY A 29 -7.94 14.88 8.05
C GLY A 29 -7.11 14.14 6.99
N GLY A 30 -6.90 12.83 7.14
CA GLY A 30 -6.25 12.02 6.12
C GLY A 30 -7.00 12.04 4.80
N THR A 31 -6.28 12.10 3.68
CA THR A 31 -6.85 12.18 2.31
C THR A 31 -6.91 10.83 1.60
N PHE A 32 -6.13 9.86 2.07
CA PHE A 32 -6.03 8.51 1.51
C PHE A 32 -5.63 7.54 2.63
N THR A 33 -6.07 6.29 2.55
CA THR A 33 -5.71 5.26 3.54
C THR A 33 -4.92 4.12 2.88
N VAL A 34 -3.87 3.66 3.56
CA VAL A 34 -3.17 2.39 3.25
C VAL A 34 -3.40 1.43 4.41
N SER A 35 -3.92 0.25 4.12
CA SER A 35 -4.14 -0.83 5.08
C SER A 35 -3.23 -2.00 4.74
N ASN A 36 -2.31 -2.33 5.66
CA ASN A 36 -1.38 -3.44 5.47
C ASN A 36 -1.75 -4.60 6.40
N LEU A 37 -2.33 -5.67 5.84
CA LEU A 37 -2.57 -6.93 6.55
C LEU A 37 -1.56 -8.01 6.16
N GLY A 38 -0.63 -7.71 5.25
CA GLY A 38 0.45 -8.61 4.87
C GLY A 38 1.39 -8.99 6.03
N MET A 39 1.42 -8.18 7.10
CA MET A 39 2.17 -8.51 8.32
C MET A 39 1.68 -9.77 9.03
N PHE A 40 0.44 -10.19 8.82
CA PHE A 40 -0.12 -11.41 9.42
C PHE A 40 0.29 -12.70 8.67
N GLY A 41 0.91 -12.58 7.50
CA GLY A 41 1.44 -13.71 6.72
C GLY A 41 0.40 -14.64 6.07
N SER A 42 -0.85 -14.65 6.55
CA SER A 42 -1.95 -15.46 6.04
C SER A 42 -2.82 -14.74 4.99
N VAL A 43 -2.71 -13.41 4.90
CA VAL A 43 -3.55 -12.59 4.02
C VAL A 43 -2.81 -12.31 2.72
N THR A 44 -3.24 -12.95 1.64
CA THR A 44 -2.69 -12.73 0.29
C THR A 44 -3.37 -11.57 -0.43
N ASP A 45 -4.68 -11.42 -0.28
CA ASP A 45 -5.46 -10.27 -0.73
C ASP A 45 -6.69 -10.05 0.16
N PHE A 46 -7.16 -8.81 0.20
CA PHE A 46 -8.41 -8.45 0.87
C PHE A 46 -8.98 -7.17 0.25
N THR A 47 -10.27 -6.94 0.46
CA THR A 47 -10.95 -5.70 0.04
C THR A 47 -11.18 -4.84 1.26
N ALA A 48 -10.51 -3.70 1.32
CA ALA A 48 -10.70 -2.75 2.42
C ALA A 48 -11.92 -1.86 2.17
N ILE A 49 -12.63 -1.51 3.24
CA ILE A 49 -13.75 -0.56 3.21
C ILE A 49 -13.17 0.86 3.26
N ILE A 50 -13.66 1.73 2.38
CA ILE A 50 -13.24 3.13 2.32
C ILE A 50 -13.62 3.84 3.62
N ASN A 51 -12.72 4.66 4.17
CA ASN A 51 -12.96 5.50 5.34
C ASN A 51 -13.54 6.85 4.89
N PRO A 52 -14.86 7.12 5.02
CA PRO A 52 -15.41 8.42 4.63
C PRO A 52 -14.82 9.55 5.49
N PRO A 53 -14.55 10.74 4.94
CA PRO A 53 -14.95 11.24 3.62
C PRO A 53 -13.95 10.93 2.48
N GLN A 54 -12.97 10.04 2.68
CA GLN A 54 -12.02 9.68 1.62
C GLN A 54 -12.71 8.91 0.49
N SER A 55 -12.09 8.90 -0.69
CA SER A 55 -12.64 8.23 -1.88
C SER A 55 -11.96 6.90 -2.22
N CYS A 56 -10.80 6.61 -1.61
CA CYS A 56 -10.01 5.44 -1.93
C CYS A 56 -9.32 4.87 -0.69
N ILE A 57 -9.08 3.56 -0.70
CA ILE A 57 -8.22 2.86 0.26
C ILE A 57 -7.42 1.76 -0.45
N LEU A 58 -6.12 1.67 -0.16
CA LEU A 58 -5.24 0.63 -0.68
C LEU A 58 -5.04 -0.48 0.36
N ALA A 59 -5.47 -1.68 0.03
CA ALA A 59 -5.20 -2.89 0.79
C ALA A 59 -3.91 -3.55 0.29
N VAL A 60 -2.97 -3.83 1.21
CA VAL A 60 -1.67 -4.44 0.93
C VAL A 60 -1.61 -5.82 1.57
N GLY A 61 -1.50 -6.85 0.71
CA GLY A 61 -1.36 -8.24 1.13
C GLY A 61 0.09 -8.63 1.48
N GLY A 62 0.26 -9.88 1.92
CA GLY A 62 1.57 -10.45 2.22
C GLY A 62 2.42 -10.65 0.97
N ALA A 63 3.72 -10.46 1.11
CA ALA A 63 4.68 -10.80 0.05
C ALA A 63 4.96 -12.31 0.07
N GLU A 64 4.82 -12.96 -1.07
CA GLU A 64 5.08 -14.39 -1.27
C GLU A 64 6.16 -14.61 -2.33
N THR A 65 6.98 -15.65 -2.17
CA THR A 65 7.96 -16.04 -3.17
C THR A 65 7.27 -16.88 -4.25
N LYS A 66 7.36 -16.45 -5.50
CA LYS A 66 6.87 -17.19 -6.67
C LYS A 66 8.00 -17.54 -7.61
N VAL A 67 7.90 -18.72 -8.20
CA VAL A 67 8.76 -19.15 -9.29
C VAL A 67 8.11 -18.73 -10.60
N VAL A 68 8.82 -17.92 -11.39
CA VAL A 68 8.37 -17.42 -12.69
C VAL A 68 9.37 -17.82 -13.78
N PRO A 69 8.92 -18.09 -15.01
CA PRO A 69 9.83 -18.30 -16.14
C PRO A 69 10.76 -17.08 -16.33
N CYS A 70 12.01 -17.33 -16.68
CA CYS A 70 12.97 -16.29 -17.03
C CYS A 70 13.57 -16.58 -18.41
N GLU A 71 14.07 -15.56 -19.09
CA GLU A 71 14.70 -15.74 -20.41
C GLU A 71 16.14 -16.28 -20.28
N GLU A 72 16.83 -15.98 -19.17
CA GLU A 72 18.22 -16.37 -18.91
C GLU A 72 18.36 -17.72 -18.17
N GLU A 73 17.37 -18.07 -17.34
CA GLU A 73 17.28 -19.32 -16.59
C GLU A 73 15.90 -19.93 -16.84
N GLU A 74 15.76 -21.27 -16.81
CA GLU A 74 14.46 -21.92 -17.02
C GLU A 74 13.37 -21.40 -16.06
N TYR A 75 13.77 -21.07 -14.82
CA TYR A 75 12.91 -20.46 -13.81
C TYR A 75 13.69 -19.56 -12.84
N ARG A 76 13.06 -18.47 -12.37
CA ARG A 76 13.58 -17.55 -11.34
C ARG A 76 12.60 -17.44 -10.18
N SER A 77 13.12 -17.36 -8.95
CA SER A 77 12.32 -16.97 -7.78
C SER A 77 12.22 -15.44 -7.65
N ILE A 78 11.01 -14.90 -7.57
CA ILE A 78 10.72 -13.48 -7.29
C ILE A 78 9.81 -13.33 -6.08
N LYS A 79 9.88 -12.17 -5.40
CA LYS A 79 8.88 -11.79 -4.39
C LYS A 79 7.73 -11.04 -5.06
N VAL A 80 6.51 -11.49 -4.83
CA VAL A 80 5.30 -10.87 -5.37
C VAL A 80 4.40 -10.47 -4.21
N MET A 81 3.77 -9.30 -4.33
CA MET A 81 2.79 -8.80 -3.39
C MET A 81 1.54 -8.40 -4.17
N LYS A 82 0.36 -8.74 -3.63
CA LYS A 82 -0.90 -8.23 -4.19
C LYS A 82 -1.32 -6.96 -3.47
N VAL A 83 -1.89 -6.04 -4.24
CA VAL A 83 -2.55 -4.85 -3.71
C VAL A 83 -3.93 -4.71 -4.32
N THR A 84 -4.89 -4.28 -3.52
CA THR A 84 -6.29 -4.08 -3.93
C THR A 84 -6.66 -2.63 -3.64
N LEU A 85 -7.05 -1.88 -4.66
CA LEU A 85 -7.52 -0.51 -4.52
C LEU A 85 -9.05 -0.48 -4.53
N SER A 86 -9.66 -0.15 -3.39
CA SER A 86 -11.10 0.14 -3.33
C SER A 86 -11.33 1.61 -3.67
N CYS A 87 -12.27 1.89 -4.57
CA CYS A 87 -12.60 3.24 -5.02
C CYS A 87 -14.11 3.52 -4.88
N ASP A 88 -14.45 4.74 -4.47
CA ASP A 88 -15.81 5.25 -4.58
C ASP A 88 -16.10 5.60 -6.04
N HIS A 89 -16.84 4.73 -6.72
CA HIS A 89 -17.11 4.84 -8.15
C HIS A 89 -17.97 6.08 -8.51
N ARG A 90 -18.55 6.76 -7.53
CA ARG A 90 -19.26 8.03 -7.75
C ARG A 90 -18.31 9.17 -8.12
N VAL A 91 -17.04 9.05 -7.73
CA VAL A 91 -16.02 10.11 -7.87
C VAL A 91 -14.74 9.65 -8.56
N VAL A 92 -14.42 8.36 -8.50
CA VAL A 92 -13.24 7.76 -9.15
C VAL A 92 -13.67 6.67 -10.12
N ASP A 93 -13.41 6.89 -11.41
CA ASP A 93 -13.67 5.89 -12.44
C ASP A 93 -12.65 4.73 -12.41
N GLY A 94 -13.08 3.54 -12.85
CA GLY A 94 -12.25 2.35 -12.89
C GLY A 94 -10.98 2.51 -13.74
N ALA A 95 -11.02 3.26 -14.84
CA ALA A 95 -9.85 3.53 -15.66
C ALA A 95 -8.80 4.37 -14.92
N VAL A 96 -9.25 5.36 -14.15
CA VAL A 96 -8.37 6.20 -13.31
C VAL A 96 -7.71 5.35 -12.22
N GLY A 97 -8.49 4.49 -11.56
CA GLY A 97 -7.96 3.54 -10.58
C GLY A 97 -6.91 2.58 -11.16
N ALA A 98 -7.16 2.07 -12.37
CA ALA A 98 -6.22 1.18 -13.06
C ALA A 98 -4.90 1.90 -13.44
N VAL A 99 -4.99 3.14 -13.93
CA VAL A 99 -3.80 3.96 -14.22
C VAL A 99 -3.01 4.25 -12.95
N TRP A 100 -3.70 4.58 -11.86
CA TRP A 100 -3.07 4.80 -10.55
C TRP A 100 -2.30 3.55 -10.08
N LEU A 101 -2.94 2.37 -10.14
CA LEU A 101 -2.31 1.10 -9.76
C LEU A 101 -1.10 0.76 -10.63
N ARG A 102 -1.13 1.08 -11.93
CA ARG A 102 0.02 0.90 -12.83
C ARG A 102 1.21 1.74 -12.36
N HIS A 103 1.00 3.02 -12.08
CA HIS A 103 2.08 3.89 -11.60
C HIS A 103 2.58 3.46 -10.22
N PHE A 104 1.67 3.10 -9.32
CA PHE A 104 2.02 2.54 -8.01
C PHE A 104 2.94 1.31 -8.14
N LYS A 105 2.58 0.38 -9.04
CA LYS A 105 3.40 -0.80 -9.35
C LYS A 105 4.78 -0.40 -9.91
N GLU A 106 4.83 0.49 -10.89
CA GLU A 106 6.08 0.95 -11.51
C GLU A 106 7.05 1.54 -10.48
N PHE A 107 6.55 2.39 -9.59
CA PHE A 107 7.37 3.00 -8.53
C PHE A 107 7.91 1.96 -7.54
N LEU A 108 7.09 0.96 -7.15
CA LEU A 108 7.54 -0.10 -6.25
C LEU A 108 8.53 -1.07 -6.91
N GLU A 109 8.34 -1.42 -8.18
CA GLU A 109 9.26 -2.30 -8.91
C GLU A 109 10.56 -1.58 -9.31
N LYS A 110 10.53 -0.25 -9.44
CA LYS A 110 11.69 0.57 -9.82
C LYS A 110 11.87 1.76 -8.85
N PRO A 111 12.28 1.55 -7.60
CA PRO A 111 12.32 2.61 -6.59
C PRO A 111 13.22 3.81 -6.92
N HIS A 112 14.25 3.59 -7.75
CA HIS A 112 15.14 4.66 -8.23
C HIS A 112 14.41 5.75 -9.03
N THR A 113 13.25 5.44 -9.61
CA THR A 113 12.42 6.43 -10.32
C THR A 113 11.81 7.48 -9.39
N MET A 114 11.79 7.25 -8.08
CA MET A 114 11.32 8.21 -7.07
C MET A 114 12.43 9.12 -6.51
N LEU A 115 13.68 8.97 -6.96
CA LEU A 115 14.84 9.74 -6.48
C LEU A 115 15.15 10.99 -7.32
N LEU A 116 14.31 11.31 -8.31
CA LEU A 116 14.46 12.45 -9.21
C LEU A 116 13.84 13.74 -8.64
#